data_AF-A0A6A8AU58-F1
#
_entry.id   AF-A0A6A8AU58-F1
#
_cell.length_a   1.000
_cell.length_b   1.000
_cell.length_c   1.000
_cell.angle_alpha   90.00
_cell.angle_beta   90.00
_cell.angle_gamma   90.00
#
_symmetry.space_group_name_H-M   'P 1'
#
loop_
_entity.id
_entity.type
_entity.pdbx_description
1 polymer ?
#
loop_
_entity_poly.entity_id
_entity_poly.type
_entity_poly.pdbx_seq_one_letter_code
_entity_poly.pdbx_strand_id
1 'polypeptide(L)' 'MPKDLLASMKKCKEESDKEKRKVLYDEVNIEFFSPFIKEIKKTTKAAGIHVMAVLYERILDPLLRGTI' A
#
# COMPACT_ATOMS: atom_id res chain seq x y z
N MET A 1 3.01 -10.36 -9.42
CA MET A 1 2.34 -9.75 -8.25
C MET A 1 1.71 -10.86 -7.41
N PRO A 2 1.72 -10.75 -6.07
CA PRO A 2 1.03 -11.70 -5.18
C PRO A 2 -0.42 -11.89 -5.57
N LYS A 3 -0.92 -13.13 -5.53
CA LYS A 3 -2.28 -13.48 -5.99
C LYS A 3 -3.34 -12.72 -5.21
N ASP A 4 -3.15 -12.56 -3.91
CA ASP A 4 -4.09 -11.88 -3.02
C ASP A 4 -4.16 -10.38 -3.31
N LEU A 5 -3.01 -9.73 -3.53
CA LEU A 5 -2.95 -8.33 -3.96
C LEU A 5 -3.66 -8.13 -5.31
N LEU A 6 -3.43 -9.03 -6.28
CA LEU A 6 -4.12 -8.98 -7.58
C LEU A 6 -5.64 -9.13 -7.43
N ALA A 7 -6.09 -9.99 -6.53
CA ALA A 7 -7.53 -10.17 -6.27
C ALA A 7 -8.15 -8.92 -5.65
N SER A 8 -7.51 -8.31 -4.65
CA SER A 8 -7.98 -7.05 -4.05
C SER A 8 -8.02 -5.91 -5.07
N MET A 9 -6.98 -5.79 -5.90
CA MET A 9 -6.93 -4.77 -6.96
C MET A 9 -8.01 -4.96 -8.03
N LYS A 10 -8.41 -6.21 -8.31
CA LYS A 10 -9.54 -6.51 -9.20
C LYS A 10 -10.87 -6.09 -8.57
N LYS A 11 -11.08 -6.37 -7.28
CA LYS A 11 -12.28 -5.92 -6.55
C LYS A 11 -12.41 -4.39 -6.55
N CYS A 12 -11.31 -3.65 -6.39
CA CYS A 12 -11.35 -2.19 -6.51
C CYS A 12 -11.86 -1.72 -7.89
N LYS A 13 -11.57 -2.45 -8.98
CA LYS A 13 -12.03 -2.09 -10.33
C LYS A 13 -13.53 -2.26 -10.53
N GLU A 14 -14.18 -3.08 -9.71
CA GLU A 14 -15.63 -3.30 -9.77
C GLU A 14 -16.40 -2.08 -9.25
N GLU A 15 -15.75 -1.20 -8.47
CA GLU A 15 -16.32 0.08 -8.08
C GLU A 15 -16.36 1.05 -9.27
N SER A 16 -17.57 1.52 -9.56
CA SER A 16 -17.90 2.42 -10.66
C SER A 16 -17.53 3.88 -10.38
N ASP A 17 -17.65 4.30 -9.12
CA ASP A 17 -17.30 5.65 -8.66
C ASP A 17 -15.77 5.79 -8.58
N LYS A 18 -15.24 6.76 -9.34
CA LYS A 18 -13.79 6.97 -9.44
C LYS A 18 -13.16 7.38 -8.12
N GLU A 19 -13.83 8.21 -7.32
CA GLU A 19 -13.29 8.69 -6.05
C GLU A 19 -13.32 7.58 -5.00
N LYS A 20 -14.42 6.81 -4.92
CA LYS A 20 -14.48 5.64 -4.03
C LYS A 20 -13.46 4.58 -4.41
N ARG A 21 -13.32 4.30 -5.71
CA ARG A 21 -12.30 3.36 -6.21
C ARG A 21 -10.88 3.80 -5.85
N LYS A 22 -10.59 5.10 -5.89
CA LYS A 22 -9.30 5.66 -5.49
C LYS A 22 -9.02 5.41 -4.00
N VAL A 23 -10.02 5.61 -3.14
CA VAL A 23 -9.92 5.31 -1.70
C VAL A 23 -9.69 3.81 -1.46
N LEU A 24 -10.42 2.94 -2.17
CA LEU A 24 -10.21 1.49 -2.06
C LEU A 24 -8.79 1.07 -2.48
N TYR A 25 -8.24 1.68 -3.53
CA TYR A 25 -6.85 1.43 -3.90
C TYR A 25 -5.86 1.88 -2.83
N ASP A 26 -6.12 3.04 -2.20
CA ASP A 26 -5.31 3.56 -1.12
C ASP A 26 -5.27 2.58 0.06
N GLU A 27 -6.44 2.08 0.48
CA GLU A 27 -6.60 1.09 1.56
C GLU A 27 -5.83 -0.20 1.25
N VAL A 28 -6.06 -0.80 0.07
CA VAL A 28 -5.39 -2.05 -0.33
C VAL A 28 -3.87 -1.89 -0.36
N ASN A 29 -3.35 -0.75 -0.84
CA ASN A 29 -1.92 -0.49 -0.84
C ASN A 29 -1.37 -0.36 0.60
N ILE A 30 -2.06 0.38 1.47
CA ILE A 30 -1.63 0.55 2.86
C ILE A 30 -1.62 -0.79 3.59
N GLU A 31 -2.69 -1.58 3.48
CA GLU A 31 -2.80 -2.89 4.12
C GLU A 31 -1.75 -3.87 3.65
N PHE A 32 -1.44 -3.86 2.35
CA PHE A 32 -0.46 -4.78 1.78
C PHE A 32 0.98 -4.38 2.14
N PHE A 33 1.34 -3.08 2.03
CA PHE A 33 2.72 -2.64 2.21
C PHE A 33 3.13 -2.39 3.67
N SER A 34 2.18 -2.08 4.56
CA SER A 34 2.49 -1.87 5.99
C SER A 34 3.19 -3.07 6.65
N PRO A 35 2.67 -4.31 6.58
CA PRO A 35 3.34 -5.46 7.19
C PRO A 35 4.69 -5.77 6.52
N PHE A 36 4.79 -5.55 5.20
CA PHE A 36 6.03 -5.73 4.46
C PHE A 36 7.14 -4.78 4.95
N ILE A 37 6.83 -3.49 5.10
CA ILE A 37 7.76 -2.50 5.63
C ILE A 37 8.15 -2.83 7.08
N LYS A 38 7.20 -3.22 7.93
CA LYS A 38 7.47 -3.64 9.31
C LYS A 38 8.45 -4.82 9.36
N GLU A 39 8.23 -5.82 8.51
CA GLU A 39 9.07 -7.02 8.49
C GLU A 39 10.49 -6.68 8.03
N ILE A 40 10.66 -5.82 7.01
CA ILE A 40 11.99 -5.36 6.58
C ILE A 40 12.73 -4.65 7.72
N LYS A 41 12.05 -3.73 8.42
CA LYS A 41 12.63 -3.01 9.57
C LYS A 41 13.05 -3.97 10.69
N LYS A 42 12.29 -5.04 10.91
CA LYS A 42 12.53 -6.03 11.98
C LYS A 42 13.63 -7.03 11.64
N THR A 43 13.66 -7.53 10.40
CA THR A 43 14.46 -8.71 10.04
C THR A 43 15.74 -8.39 9.28
N THR A 44 15.90 -7.15 8.82
CA THR A 44 17.05 -6.74 8.02
C THR A 44 17.84 -5.62 8.70
N LYS A 45 19.07 -5.39 8.23
CA LYS A 45 19.91 -4.24 8.61
C LYS A 45 19.77 -3.06 7.64
N ALA A 46 18.65 -2.98 6.91
CA ALA A 46 18.43 -1.93 5.93
C ALA A 46 18.43 -0.55 6.61
N ALA A 47 19.24 0.38 6.11
CA ALA A 47 19.31 1.74 6.63
C ALA A 47 18.07 2.60 6.26
N GLY A 48 17.29 2.16 5.27
CA GLY A 48 16.09 2.85 4.81
C GLY A 48 15.38 2.11 3.68
N ILE A 49 14.22 2.64 3.27
CA ILE A 49 13.39 2.13 2.18
C ILE A 49 13.12 3.27 1.20
N HIS A 50 13.41 3.05 -0.07
CA HIS A 50 13.05 3.98 -1.15
C HIS A 50 11.67 3.60 -1.70
N VAL A 51 10.69 4.50 -1.60
CA VAL A 51 9.32 4.29 -2.06
C VAL A 51 9.05 5.16 -3.29
N MET A 52 8.57 4.55 -4.38
CA MET A 52 8.07 5.28 -5.55
C MET A 52 6.58 5.56 -5.37
N ALA A 53 6.22 6.82 -5.15
CA ALA A 53 4.86 7.20 -4.81
C ALA A 53 3.90 7.35 -6.02
N VAL A 54 4.39 7.45 -7.27
CA VAL A 54 3.62 7.61 -8.52
C VAL A 54 2.10 7.84 -8.35
N LEU A 55 1.66 9.08 -8.12
CA LEU A 55 0.24 9.50 -7.96
C LEU A 55 -0.47 9.00 -6.68
N TYR A 56 0.28 8.55 -5.68
CA TYR A 56 -0.16 8.07 -4.36
C TYR A 56 0.51 8.85 -3.22
N GLU A 57 0.91 10.10 -3.44
CA GLU A 57 1.58 10.95 -2.44
C GLU A 57 0.77 11.06 -1.13
N ARG A 58 -0.56 11.03 -1.26
CA ARG A 58 -1.54 11.09 -0.15
C ARG A 58 -1.48 9.91 0.82
N ILE A 59 -1.02 8.72 0.39
CA ILE A 59 -0.95 7.55 1.27
C ILE A 59 0.43 7.37 1.90
N LEU A 60 1.45 8.14 1.49
CA LEU A 60 2.81 7.94 1.97
C LEU A 60 2.91 8.18 3.48
N ASP A 61 2.34 9.27 3.97
CA ASP A 61 2.34 9.59 5.39
C ASP A 61 1.49 8.59 6.23
N PRO A 62 0.25 8.24 5.84
CA PRO A 62 -0.51 7.16 6.47
C PRO A 62 0.22 5.81 6.50
N LEU A 63 0.86 5.42 5.38
CA LEU A 63 1.64 4.19 5.26
C LEU A 63 2.83 4.20 6.23
N LEU A 64 3.58 5.30 6.28
CA LEU A 64 4.72 5.42 7.17
C LEU A 64 4.29 5.35 8.64
N ARG A 65 3.26 6.10 9.04
CA ARG A 65 2.69 6.07 10.40
C ARG A 65 2.22 4.68 10.81
N GLY A 66 1.65 3.92 9.88
CA GLY A 66 1.25 2.53 10.10
C GLY A 66 2.41 1.56 10.32
N THR A 67 3.67 1.99 10.09
CA THR A 67 4.88 1.14 10.12
C THR A 67 5.92 1.56 11.17
N ILE A 68 5.63 2.58 11.97
CA ILE A 68 6.49 3.03 13.09
C ILE A 68 6.26 2.12 14.29
#